data_AF-A0A3P8L0T4-F1
#
_entry.id   AF-A0A3P8L0T4-F1
#
_cell.length_a   1.000
_cell.length_b   1.000
_cell.length_c   1.000
_cell.angle_alpha   90.00
_cell.angle_beta   90.00
_cell.angle_gamma   90.00
#
_symmetry.space_group_name_H-M   'P 1'
#
loop_
_entity.id
_entity.type
_entity.pdbx_description
1 polymer ?
#
loop_
_entity_poly.entity_id
_entity_poly.type
_entity_poly.pdbx_seq_one_letter_code
_entity_poly.pdbx_strand_id
1 'polypeptide(L)' 'MNGNREVIGTLRGFDAFMNIVINDAYEVTKDGQQARIDMAVIRGNSVNIVEAMDRI' A
#
# COMPACT_ATOMS: atom_id res chain seq x y z
N MET A 1 -2.22 -4.13 -6.18
CA MET A 1 -1.55 -3.28 -7.20
C MET A 1 -1.40 -4.04 -8.50
N ASN A 2 -1.07 -3.35 -9.60
CA ASN A 2 -0.69 -4.01 -10.86
C ASN A 2 0.36 -5.11 -10.60
N GLY A 3 0.18 -6.29 -11.22
CA GLY A 3 1.08 -7.43 -11.06
C GLY A 3 0.86 -8.27 -9.79
N ASN A 4 -0.32 -8.21 -9.17
CA ASN A 4 -0.66 -8.92 -7.92
C ASN A 4 0.30 -8.60 -6.76
N ARG A 5 0.80 -7.36 -6.71
CA ARG A 5 1.59 -6.87 -5.58
C ARG A 5 0.65 -6.36 -4.49
N GLU A 6 0.95 -6.73 -3.27
CA GLU A 6 0.26 -6.31 -2.07
C GLU A 6 1.23 -5.52 -1.20
N VAL A 7 0.81 -4.33 -0.79
CA VAL A 7 1.60 -3.45 0.07
C VAL A 7 0.72 -3.04 1.23
N ILE A 8 1.23 -3.24 2.44
CA ILE A 8 0.55 -2.96 3.69
C ILE A 8 1.34 -1.89 4.41
N GLY A 9 0.65 -0.94 5.02
CA GLY A 9 1.26 0.14 5.79
C GLY A 9 0.22 1.06 6.39
N THR A 10 0.67 2.06 7.14
CA THR A 10 -0.19 3.06 7.76
C THR A 10 -0.48 4.20 6.77
N LEU A 11 -1.75 4.42 6.46
CA LEU A 11 -2.19 5.54 5.63
C LEU A 11 -1.83 6.88 6.29
N ARG A 12 -1.11 7.74 5.56
CA ARG A 12 -0.73 9.09 6.02
C ARG A 12 -1.49 10.20 5.29
N GLY A 13 -1.91 9.95 4.07
CA GLY A 13 -2.65 10.92 3.27
C GLY A 13 -2.96 10.39 1.88
N PHE A 14 -3.89 11.06 1.22
CA PHE A 14 -4.26 10.78 -0.16
C PHE A 14 -4.74 12.06 -0.86
N ASP A 15 -4.83 12.03 -2.19
CA ASP A 15 -5.38 13.11 -3.00
C ASP A 15 -6.61 12.67 -3.83
N ALA A 16 -7.19 13.60 -4.59
CA ALA A 16 -8.37 13.36 -5.43
C ALA A 16 -8.13 12.35 -6.58
N PHE A 17 -6.88 12.08 -6.92
CA PHE A 17 -6.50 11.07 -7.92
C PHE A 17 -6.18 9.72 -7.28
N MET A 18 -6.42 9.58 -5.96
CA MET A 18 -6.08 8.41 -5.15
C MET A 18 -4.57 8.09 -5.16
N ASN A 19 -3.69 9.08 -5.31
CA ASN A 19 -2.29 8.85 -4.92
C ASN A 19 -2.24 8.73 -3.40
N ILE A 20 -1.61 7.68 -2.89
CA ILE A 20 -1.64 7.33 -1.46
C ILE A 20 -0.22 7.43 -0.88
N VAL A 21 -0.07 8.13 0.24
CA VAL A 21 1.16 8.13 1.03
C VAL A 21 0.98 7.15 2.19
N ILE A 22 1.90 6.20 2.29
CA ILE A 22 1.94 5.19 3.36
C ILE A 22 3.27 5.24 4.11
N ASN A 23 3.20 5.02 5.42
CA ASN A 23 4.33 4.84 6.32
C ASN A 23 4.40 3.40 6.84
N ASP A 24 5.57 3.03 7.38
CA ASP A 24 5.87 1.71 7.92
C ASP A 24 5.48 0.58 6.96
N ALA A 25 5.66 0.85 5.66
CA ALA A 25 5.19 0.03 4.58
C ALA A 25 6.07 -1.20 4.37
N TYR A 26 5.44 -2.31 4.04
CA TYR A 26 6.09 -3.52 3.56
C TYR A 26 5.29 -4.12 2.40
N GLU A 27 6.00 -4.71 1.45
CA GLU A 27 5.42 -5.52 0.40
C GLU A 27 5.30 -6.97 0.87
N VAL A 28 4.17 -7.60 0.60
CA VAL A 28 4.00 -9.05 0.72
C VAL A 28 4.40 -9.67 -0.63
N THR A 29 5.53 -10.37 -0.64
CA THR A 29 5.99 -11.07 -1.83
C THR A 29 5.11 -12.29 -2.12
N LYS A 30 5.19 -12.83 -3.33
CA LYS A 30 4.46 -14.05 -3.72
C LYS A 30 4.78 -15.27 -2.83
N ASP A 31 5.96 -15.26 -2.21
CA ASP A 31 6.41 -16.32 -1.29
C ASP A 31 5.95 -16.05 0.16
N GLY A 32 5.14 -15.01 0.40
CA GLY A 32 4.65 -14.60 1.71
C GLY A 32 5.67 -13.86 2.57
N GLN A 33 6.85 -13.54 2.02
CA GLN A 33 7.86 -12.77 2.75
C GLN A 33 7.47 -11.28 2.78
N GLN A 34 7.81 -10.62 3.87
CA GLN A 34 7.61 -9.19 4.03
C GLN A 34 8.89 -8.44 3.66
N ALA A 35 8.86 -7.69 2.56
CA ALA A 35 9.96 -6.83 2.14
C ALA A 35 9.68 -5.40 2.63
N ARG A 36 10.53 -4.90 3.53
CA ARG A 36 10.36 -3.56 4.13
C ARG A 36 10.65 -2.45 3.13
N ILE A 37 9.80 -1.42 3.13
CA ILE A 37 9.87 -0.23 2.26
C ILE A 37 9.96 1.06 3.08
N ASP A 38 9.41 1.07 4.30
CA ASP A 38 9.26 2.25 5.17
C ASP A 38 8.25 3.27 4.62
N MET A 39 8.68 4.27 3.85
CA MET A 39 7.78 5.30 3.31
C MET A 39 7.64 5.15 1.80
N ALA A 40 6.41 5.14 1.30
CA ALA A 40 6.15 5.03 -0.13
C ALA A 40 4.96 5.87 -0.58
N VAL A 41 4.98 6.24 -1.86
CA VAL A 41 3.83 6.83 -2.55
C VAL A 41 3.33 5.84 -3.59
N ILE A 42 2.05 5.48 -3.48
CA ILE A 42 1.35 4.64 -4.43
C ILE A 42 0.60 5.53 -5.41
N ARG A 43 0.83 5.36 -6.71
CA ARG A 43 0.09 6.07 -7.75
C ARG A 43 -1.34 5.54 -7.85
N GLY A 44 -2.34 6.42 -7.88
CA GLY A 44 -3.76 6.03 -7.89
C GLY A 44 -4.17 5.10 -9.04
N ASN A 45 -3.62 5.30 -10.24
CA ASN A 45 -3.88 4.42 -11.39
C ASN A 45 -3.36 2.97 -11.21
N SER A 46 -2.57 2.70 -10.16
CA SER A 46 -2.05 1.38 -9.82
C SER A 46 -2.73 0.75 -8.60
N VAL A 47 -3.67 1.47 -7.98
CA VAL A 47 -4.52 0.98 -6.90
C VAL A 47 -5.65 0.17 -7.53
N ASN A 48 -5.85 -1.05 -7.03
CA ASN A 48 -6.93 -1.92 -7.48
C ASN A 48 -8.00 -2.02 -6.38
N ILE A 49 -7.58 -2.43 -5.18
CA ILE A 49 -8.42 -2.53 -3.98
C ILE A 49 -7.64 -1.91 -2.82
N VAL A 50 -8.37 -1.26 -1.91
CA VAL A 50 -7.88 -0.77 -0.61
C VAL A 50 -8.77 -1.35 0.47
N GLU A 51 -8.17 -2.01 1.46
CA GLU A 51 -8.86 -2.59 2.62
C GLU A 51 -8.25 -2.05 3.91
N ALA A 52 -9.08 -1.84 4.92
CA ALA A 52 -8.64 -1.43 6.25
C ALA A 52 -8.43 -2.70 7.10
N MET A 53 -7.23 -2.87 7.66
CA MET A 53 -6.91 -4.03 8.50
C MET A 53 -7.38 -3.87 9.95
N ASP A 54 -7.46 -2.63 10.43
CA ASP A 54 -7.97 -2.29 11.76
C ASP A 54 -9.25 -1.47 11.66
N ARG A 55 -10.20 -1.77 12.54
CA ARG A 55 -11.44 -1.01 12.72
C ARG A 55 -11.29 -0.19 14.01
N ILE A 56 -11.43 1.13 13.90
CA ILE A 56 -11.52 2.04 15.06
C ILE A 56 -12.89 1.85 15.72
#